data_AF-A0A0K8RB94-F1
#
_entry.id   AF-A0A0K8RB94-F1
#
_cell.length_a   1.000
_cell.length_b   1.000
_cell.length_c   1.000
_cell.angle_alpha   90.00
_cell.angle_beta   90.00
_cell.angle_gamma   90.00
#
_symmetry.space_group_name_H-M   'P 1'
#
loop_
_entity.id
_entity.type
_entity.pdbx_description
1 polymer ?
#
loop_
_entity_poly.entity_id
_entity_poly.type
_entity_poly.pdbx_seq_one_letter_code
_entity_poly.pdbx_strand_id
1 'polypeptide(L)'
;MKVVCIILLFVIAAGGTDTNQEMKAEGPSTSSQTRSVELKFPKFIKKPLIFANQLIKLCDKDKETYSSNDHVAINDRLVDFKNCTFICKYKDTNVTKKLPESTPCGPDNQTCAKPEECVGGLPGC
;
A
#
# COMPACT_ATOMS: atom_id res chain seq x y z
N MET A 1 -25.32 -19.14 -50.30
CA MET A 1 -24.69 -18.52 -49.10
C MET A 1 -24.18 -19.67 -48.23
N LYS A 2 -23.08 -20.33 -48.63
CA LYS A 2 -21.71 -20.18 -48.10
C LYS A 2 -21.63 -20.31 -46.57
N VAL A 3 -21.78 -21.54 -46.07
CA VAL A 3 -21.26 -21.93 -44.76
C VAL A 3 -19.87 -22.48 -45.02
N VAL A 4 -18.85 -21.71 -44.67
CA VAL A 4 -17.43 -22.05 -44.83
C VAL A 4 -16.94 -22.53 -43.47
N CYS A 5 -16.85 -23.85 -43.28
CA CYS A 5 -16.20 -24.43 -42.11
C CYS A 5 -14.69 -24.41 -42.33
N ILE A 6 -14.02 -23.37 -41.83
CA ILE A 6 -12.57 -23.34 -41.76
C ILE A 6 -12.15 -24.14 -40.53
N ILE A 7 -11.69 -25.37 -40.74
CA ILE A 7 -11.05 -26.17 -39.69
C ILE A 7 -9.61 -25.69 -39.57
N LEU A 8 -9.32 -24.89 -38.54
CA LEU A 8 -7.96 -24.51 -38.17
C LEU A 8 -7.31 -25.69 -37.44
N LEU A 9 -6.43 -26.39 -38.13
CA LEU A 9 -5.54 -27.40 -37.56
C LEU A 9 -4.46 -26.71 -36.73
N PHE A 10 -4.56 -26.79 -35.41
CA PHE A 10 -3.48 -26.38 -34.52
C PHE A 10 -2.43 -27.49 -34.45
N VAL A 11 -1.34 -27.30 -35.20
CA VAL A 11 -0.10 -28.05 -35.06
C VAL A 11 0.54 -27.61 -33.74
N ILE A 12 0.48 -28.44 -32.70
CA ILE A 12 1.25 -28.23 -31.48
C ILE A 12 2.63 -28.86 -31.72
N ALA A 13 3.62 -28.02 -32.00
CA ALA A 13 5.01 -28.42 -31.97
C ALA A 13 5.42 -28.64 -30.51
N ALA A 14 5.57 -29.91 -30.12
CA ALA A 14 6.19 -30.29 -28.86
C ALA A 14 7.72 -30.16 -29.00
N GLY A 15 8.25 -29.01 -28.60
CA GLY A 15 9.67 -28.85 -28.29
C GLY A 15 9.91 -29.21 -26.83
N GLY A 16 10.44 -30.40 -26.57
CA GLY A 16 11.03 -30.73 -25.28
C GLY A 16 12.36 -29.99 -25.10
N THR A 17 12.65 -29.50 -23.90
CA THR A 17 13.64 -30.11 -22.99
C THR A 17 13.64 -29.39 -21.65
N ASP A 18 13.85 -30.22 -20.64
CA ASP A 18 13.99 -30.05 -19.20
C ASP A 18 14.66 -28.75 -18.71
N THR A 19 14.10 -28.17 -17.65
CA THR A 19 14.82 -28.04 -16.37
C THR A 19 13.87 -27.63 -15.23
N ASN A 20 14.00 -28.38 -14.14
CA ASN A 20 13.36 -28.25 -12.85
C ASN A 20 13.34 -26.81 -12.32
N GLN A 21 12.22 -26.35 -11.78
CA GLN A 21 12.12 -25.85 -10.39
C GLN A 21 10.69 -25.38 -10.03
N GLU A 22 10.27 -25.84 -8.86
CA GLU A 22 9.44 -25.15 -7.88
C GLU A 22 7.90 -25.04 -8.11
N MET A 23 7.20 -25.99 -7.48
CA MET A 23 5.91 -25.87 -6.80
C MET A 23 5.11 -24.58 -7.06
N LYS A 24 4.36 -24.55 -8.17
CA LYS A 24 3.32 -23.54 -8.38
C LYS A 24 2.07 -23.99 -7.63
N ALA A 25 1.93 -23.53 -6.38
CA ALA A 25 0.65 -23.52 -5.71
C ALA A 25 -0.34 -22.77 -6.60
N GLU A 26 -1.36 -23.47 -7.08
CA GLU A 26 -2.53 -22.91 -7.73
C GLU A 26 -3.27 -22.05 -6.70
N GLY A 27 -2.88 -20.78 -6.61
CA GLY A 27 -3.70 -19.75 -6.02
C GLY A 27 -4.81 -19.38 -7.01
N PRO A 28 -6.09 -19.35 -6.60
CA PRO A 28 -7.17 -18.96 -7.48
C PRO A 28 -6.93 -17.56 -8.03
N SER A 29 -6.90 -17.48 -9.36
CA SER A 29 -6.85 -16.25 -10.13
C SER A 29 -8.12 -15.45 -9.86
N THR A 30 -8.08 -14.55 -8.88
CA THR A 30 -9.06 -13.47 -8.78
C THR A 30 -8.41 -12.23 -9.35
N SER A 31 -8.69 -12.00 -10.64
CA SER A 31 -8.55 -10.71 -11.29
C SER A 31 -9.49 -9.70 -10.61
N SER A 32 -9.13 -9.27 -9.41
CA SER A 32 -9.63 -8.01 -8.89
C SER A 32 -8.86 -6.93 -9.65
N GLN A 33 -9.58 -6.10 -10.38
CA GLN A 33 -9.06 -4.86 -10.93
C GLN A 33 -8.70 -3.98 -9.72
N THR A 34 -7.51 -4.20 -9.13
CA THR A 34 -6.97 -3.32 -8.10
C THR A 34 -6.76 -1.98 -8.78
N ARG A 35 -7.69 -1.04 -8.59
CA ARG A 35 -7.37 0.37 -8.79
C ARG A 35 -6.16 0.62 -7.89
N SER A 36 -4.97 0.68 -8.47
CA SER A 36 -3.75 1.01 -7.73
C SER A 36 -3.96 2.40 -7.15
N VAL A 37 -4.29 2.47 -5.86
CA VAL A 37 -4.39 3.74 -5.13
C VAL A 37 -2.97 4.28 -5.03
N GLU A 38 -2.68 5.32 -5.81
CA GLU A 38 -1.39 6.01 -5.74
C GLU A 38 -1.37 6.90 -4.50
N LEU A 39 -0.56 6.52 -3.52
CA LEU A 39 -0.32 7.31 -2.31
C LEU A 39 0.84 8.27 -2.55
N LYS A 40 0.60 9.58 -2.40
CA LYS A 40 1.58 10.63 -2.70
C LYS A 40 2.48 10.93 -1.50
N PHE A 41 3.07 9.91 -0.88
CA PHE A 41 4.03 10.13 0.19
C PHE A 41 5.35 10.72 -0.33
N PRO A 42 6.11 11.44 0.53
CA PRO A 42 7.45 11.90 0.18
C PRO A 42 8.38 10.75 -0.25
N LYS A 43 9.37 11.06 -1.10
CA LYS A 43 10.29 10.07 -1.69
C LYS A 43 11.08 9.25 -0.66
N PHE A 44 11.28 9.77 0.56
CA PHE A 44 11.94 9.04 1.64
C PHE A 44 11.10 7.86 2.18
N ILE A 45 9.79 7.82 1.90
CA ILE A 45 8.92 6.67 2.17
C ILE A 45 9.01 5.69 0.99
N LYS A 46 9.97 4.76 1.08
CA LYS A 46 10.26 3.79 0.01
C LYS A 46 9.12 2.83 -0.32
N LYS A 47 8.22 2.56 0.65
CA LYS A 47 7.10 1.62 0.50
C LYS A 47 5.77 2.25 0.95
N PRO A 48 5.19 3.17 0.15
CA PRO A 48 3.97 3.93 0.47
C PRO A 48 2.80 3.08 0.98
N LEU A 49 2.47 1.98 0.28
CA LEU A 49 1.35 1.11 0.63
C LEU A 49 1.59 0.36 1.95
N ILE A 50 2.81 -0.11 2.19
CA ILE A 50 3.16 -0.80 3.45
C ILE A 50 3.07 0.18 4.62
N PHE A 51 3.58 1.39 4.44
CA PHE A 51 3.52 2.44 5.45
C PHE A 51 2.07 2.81 5.80
N ALA A 52 1.21 3.08 4.82
CA ALA A 52 -0.20 3.34 5.07
C ALA A 52 -0.90 2.17 5.78
N ASN A 53 -0.64 0.93 5.36
CA ASN A 53 -1.19 -0.26 6.03
C ASN A 53 -0.74 -0.39 7.50
N GLN A 54 0.51 -0.02 7.81
CA GLN A 54 0.97 0.00 9.20
C GLN A 54 0.23 1.05 10.03
N LEU A 55 0.01 2.25 9.48
CA LEU A 55 -0.73 3.30 10.17
C LEU A 55 -2.20 2.91 10.38
N ILE A 56 -2.84 2.24 9.40
CA ILE A 56 -4.21 1.72 9.55
C ILE A 56 -4.28 0.73 10.70
N LYS A 57 -3.33 -0.24 10.76
CA LYS A 57 -3.25 -1.20 11.87
C LYS A 57 -3.06 -0.52 13.23
N LEU A 58 -2.37 0.61 13.29
CA LEU A 58 -2.22 1.38 14.52
C LEU A 58 -3.54 2.05 14.94
N CYS A 59 -4.35 2.53 14.00
CA CYS A 59 -5.68 3.05 14.30
C CYS A 59 -6.66 1.95 14.70
N ASP A 60 -6.56 0.76 14.11
CA ASP A 60 -7.45 -0.36 14.38
C ASP A 60 -7.30 -0.90 15.81
N LYS A 61 -6.12 -0.75 16.43
CA LYS A 61 -5.92 -1.15 17.84
C LYS A 61 -6.85 -0.45 18.81
N ASP A 62 -7.28 0.76 18.48
CA ASP A 62 -8.17 1.57 19.31
C ASP A 62 -9.59 1.63 18.75
N LYS A 63 -9.91 0.79 17.76
CA LYS A 63 -11.20 0.81 17.05
C LYS A 63 -12.37 0.58 18.00
N GLU A 64 -12.24 -0.33 18.97
CA GLU A 64 -13.29 -0.56 19.98
C GLU A 64 -13.53 0.65 20.90
N THR A 65 -12.54 1.53 21.04
CA THR A 65 -12.65 2.74 21.86
C THR A 65 -13.36 3.88 21.12
N TYR A 66 -13.25 3.94 19.79
CA TYR A 66 -13.68 5.12 19.01
C TYR A 66 -14.80 4.86 17.99
N SER A 67 -14.92 3.65 17.44
CA SER A 67 -16.08 3.17 16.66
C SER A 67 -15.81 1.75 16.12
N SER A 68 -16.54 0.74 16.62
CA SER A 68 -16.29 -0.67 16.31
C SER A 68 -16.50 -1.10 14.85
N ASN A 69 -17.00 -0.24 13.96
CA ASN A 69 -17.43 -0.65 12.61
C ASN A 69 -16.84 0.11 11.43
N ASP A 70 -15.97 1.10 11.62
CA ASP A 70 -15.57 1.97 10.50
C ASP A 70 -14.25 1.60 9.82
N HIS A 71 -14.20 1.86 8.51
CA HIS A 71 -13.00 1.80 7.70
C HIS A 71 -12.10 3.00 8.01
N VAL A 72 -10.92 2.76 8.55
CA VAL A 72 -9.90 3.79 8.71
C VAL A 72 -9.22 4.00 7.35
N ALA A 73 -9.30 5.22 6.83
CA ALA A 73 -8.58 5.62 5.62
C ALA A 73 -7.41 6.53 5.98
N ILE A 74 -6.22 6.22 5.48
CA ILE A 74 -5.02 7.03 5.63
C ILE A 74 -4.51 7.43 4.25
N ASN A 75 -4.19 8.71 4.09
CA ASN A 75 -3.52 9.25 2.91
C ASN A 75 -2.38 10.20 3.35
N ASP A 76 -1.61 10.67 2.37
CA ASP A 76 -0.47 11.57 2.54
C ASP A 76 -0.80 12.86 3.30
N ARG A 77 -2.03 13.36 3.21
CA ARG A 77 -2.47 14.60 3.89
C ARG A 77 -2.79 14.39 5.37
N LEU A 78 -2.90 13.15 5.81
CA LEU A 78 -3.20 12.80 7.19
C LEU A 78 -1.93 12.47 7.98
N VAL A 79 -0.75 12.66 7.38
CA VAL A 79 0.55 12.41 8.03
C VAL A 79 1.34 13.70 8.08
N ASP A 80 1.74 14.09 9.27
CA ASP A 80 2.61 15.22 9.54
C ASP A 80 4.00 14.68 9.93
N PHE A 81 4.90 14.64 8.95
CA PHE A 81 6.28 14.22 9.17
C PHE A 81 7.08 15.19 10.02
N LYS A 82 6.72 16.49 10.07
CA LYS A 82 7.41 17.49 10.90
C LYS A 82 7.16 17.23 12.38
N ASN A 83 5.89 17.06 12.72
CA ASN A 83 5.46 16.85 14.10
C ASN A 83 5.46 15.37 14.47
N CYS A 84 5.80 14.49 13.53
CA CYS A 84 5.74 13.05 13.69
C CYS A 84 4.39 12.55 14.20
N THR A 85 3.32 13.07 13.61
CA THR A 85 1.95 12.68 13.94
C THR A 85 1.18 12.25 12.72
N PHE A 86 0.09 11.54 12.93
CA PHE A 86 -0.87 11.21 11.89
C PHE A 86 -2.28 11.18 12.47
N ILE A 87 -3.28 11.37 11.61
CA ILE A 87 -4.68 11.42 12.01
C ILE A 87 -5.35 10.09 11.66
N CYS A 88 -5.82 9.39 12.68
CA CYS A 88 -6.81 8.32 12.53
C CYS A 88 -8.19 8.97 12.37
N LYS A 89 -8.70 8.96 11.14
CA LYS A 89 -10.05 9.43 10.85
C LYS A 89 -11.03 8.27 11.03
N TYR A 90 -11.84 8.36 12.09
CA TYR A 90 -13.02 7.52 12.29
C TYR A 90 -14.27 8.27 11.79
N LYS A 91 -15.44 7.63 11.80
CA LYS A 91 -16.68 8.24 11.30
C LYS A 91 -17.08 9.48 12.08
N ASP A 92 -17.06 9.39 13.41
CA ASP A 92 -17.57 10.43 14.31
C ASP A 92 -16.47 11.26 14.98
N THR A 93 -15.19 10.87 14.81
CA THR A 93 -14.07 11.57 15.45
C THR A 93 -12.75 11.41 14.69
N ASN A 94 -11.86 12.39 14.88
CA ASN A 94 -10.48 12.35 14.41
C ASN A 94 -9.54 12.26 15.61
N VAL A 95 -8.67 11.27 15.62
CA VAL A 95 -7.68 11.08 16.70
C VAL A 95 -6.28 11.27 16.13
N THR A 96 -5.57 12.25 16.66
CA THR A 96 -4.15 12.45 16.35
C THR A 96 -3.30 11.48 17.16
N LYS A 97 -2.45 10.72 16.48
CA LYS A 97 -1.49 9.78 17.08
C LYS A 97 -0.07 10.13 16.68
N LYS A 98 0.89 9.69 17.50
CA LYS A 98 2.31 9.78 17.17
C LYS A 98 2.70 8.69 16.17
N LEU A 99 3.52 9.05 15.19
CA LEU A 99 4.19 8.09 14.33
C LEU A 99 5.19 7.26 15.15
N PRO A 100 5.44 5.99 14.77
CA PRO A 100 6.52 5.21 15.35
C PRO A 100 7.87 5.95 15.24
N GLU A 101 8.72 5.87 16.27
CA GLU A 101 10.01 6.55 16.30
C GLU A 101 10.96 6.13 15.15
N SER A 102 10.80 4.92 14.64
CA SER A 102 11.54 4.39 13.50
C SER A 102 11.03 4.89 12.14
N THR A 103 9.95 5.69 12.11
CA THR A 103 9.36 6.19 10.87
C THR A 103 10.31 7.21 10.23
N PRO A 104 10.72 7.00 8.97
CA PRO A 104 11.49 8.01 8.23
C PRO A 104 10.69 9.29 8.07
N CYS A 105 11.30 10.43 8.40
CA CYS A 105 10.67 11.74 8.35
C CYS A 105 11.46 12.78 7.51
N GLY A 106 12.58 12.35 6.89
CA GLY A 106 13.39 13.21 6.04
C GLY A 106 14.33 12.42 5.11
N PRO A 107 14.98 13.11 4.14
CA PRO A 107 15.81 12.49 3.11
C PRO A 107 17.10 11.85 3.65
N ASP A 108 17.70 12.43 4.70
CA ASP A 108 18.99 12.00 5.25
C ASP A 108 18.90 10.92 6.34
N ASN A 109 18.00 9.93 6.15
CA ASN A 109 17.71 8.87 7.14
C ASN A 109 17.21 9.39 8.51
N GLN A 110 16.67 10.60 8.54
CA GLN A 110 16.07 11.19 9.73
C GLN A 110 14.80 10.43 10.10
N THR A 111 14.57 10.23 11.40
CA THR A 111 13.41 9.48 11.90
C THR A 111 12.66 10.25 12.99
N CYS A 112 11.43 9.82 13.24
CA CYS A 112 10.59 10.39 14.28
C CYS A 112 11.07 10.19 15.72
N ALA A 113 12.21 9.53 15.93
CA ALA A 113 12.94 9.54 17.19
C ALA A 113 13.48 10.95 17.53
N LYS A 114 13.70 11.80 16.52
CA LYS A 114 14.16 13.18 16.66
C LYS A 114 13.34 14.13 15.77
N PRO A 115 12.14 14.52 16.21
CA PRO A 115 11.24 15.36 15.42
C PRO A 115 11.85 16.69 14.96
N GLU A 116 12.79 17.26 15.72
CA GLU A 116 13.50 18.48 15.35
C GLU A 116 14.35 18.38 14.08
N GLU A 117 14.77 17.16 13.70
CA GLU A 117 15.49 16.88 12.45
C GLU A 117 14.50 16.63 11.30
N CYS A 118 13.21 16.40 11.58
CA CYS A 118 12.25 16.06 10.55
C CYS A 118 11.85 17.25 9.67
N VAL A 119 11.81 17.01 8.36
CA VAL A 119 11.41 18.05 7.41
C VAL A 119 9.87 18.15 7.37
N GLY A 120 9.35 19.36 7.58
CA GLY A 120 7.97 19.65 7.27
C GLY A 120 7.77 19.71 5.76
N GLY A 121 6.70 19.08 5.29
CA GLY A 121 6.44 18.84 3.88
C GLY A 121 6.81 20.04 3.01
N LEU A 122 7.81 19.87 2.15
CA LEU A 122 7.89 20.60 0.90
C LEU A 122 7.06 19.79 -0.11
N PRO A 123 5.79 20.17 -0.36
CA PRO A 123 5.03 19.58 -1.44
C PRO A 123 5.66 20.05 -2.76
N GLY A 124 6.20 19.10 -3.54
CA GLY A 124 6.55 19.30 -4.94
C GLY A 124 7.63 20.34 -5.20
N CYS A 125 8.86 19.87 -5.34
CA CYS A 125 9.78 20.50 -6.30
C CYS A 125 9.66 19.74 -7.62
#